data_AF-A0A3B0MFU0-F1
#
_entry.id   AF-A0A3B0MFU0-F1
#
_cell.length_a   1.000
_cell.length_b   1.000
_cell.length_c   1.000
_cell.angle_alpha   90.00
_cell.angle_beta   90.00
_cell.angle_gamma   90.00
#
_symmetry.space_group_name_H-M   'P 1'
#
loop_
_entity.id
_entity.type
_entity.pdbx_description
1 polymer ?
#
loop_
_entity_poly.entity_id
_entity_poly.type
_entity_poly.pdbx_seq_one_letter_code
_entity_poly.pdbx_strand_id
1 'polypeptide(L)'
;MYGTSETHVVTSYTLQGEPDNWPTAVPVVYPADNCGVYIVDETNQLLADQQQIGQIEITGMHVWPCYQNNPSANQQKFCQLSLNGQHQLAYLTGDIGHYDNQGRLNYLERRDYQVKINGYRVECGQLTLLLERCYFHSVAVTDQQEKLVAYLRLKSADTRVSTTELYQRLQQWLPAGSLKMEFRVVDALSTTPSGKIDRTGLAGLLWYPLPDDNLSAKPVIKRQATNQRSVADWHYLLSQLIEKKLGGKTNSGQTKIFAMGLTSLRLIKIHVALIQAGASTLKLNDLFEHASIDELSSFLAGESMSPPSIASTVTE
;
A
#
# COMPACT_ATOMS: atom_id res chain seq x y z
N MET A 1 20.92 -4.99 -3.96
CA MET A 1 21.22 -4.52 -5.33
C MET A 1 20.11 -3.59 -5.76
N TYR A 2 20.43 -2.51 -6.47
CA TYR A 2 19.45 -1.59 -7.05
C TYR A 2 19.85 -1.20 -8.48
N GLY A 3 18.85 -1.01 -9.34
CA GLY A 3 18.97 -0.58 -10.73
C GLY A 3 17.70 -0.87 -11.52
N THR A 4 17.44 -0.06 -12.56
CA THR A 4 16.31 -0.25 -13.45
C THR A 4 16.72 -1.08 -14.67
N SER A 5 15.75 -1.57 -15.43
CA SER A 5 16.03 -2.32 -16.67
C SER A 5 16.82 -1.47 -17.67
N GLU A 6 16.58 -0.15 -17.66
CA GLU A 6 17.20 0.84 -18.53
C GLU A 6 18.66 1.14 -18.18
N THR A 7 19.13 0.77 -16.98
CA THR A 7 20.49 1.08 -16.52
C THR A 7 21.31 -0.16 -16.18
N HIS A 8 20.73 -1.35 -16.27
CA HIS A 8 21.27 -2.58 -15.67
C HIS A 8 21.47 -2.43 -14.13
N VAL A 9 22.00 -3.44 -13.45
CA VAL A 9 22.29 -3.35 -11.99
C VAL A 9 23.36 -2.28 -11.78
N VAL A 10 23.00 -1.16 -11.16
CA VAL A 10 23.90 -0.01 -10.99
C VAL A 10 24.49 0.11 -9.60
N THR A 11 23.98 -0.65 -8.63
CA THR A 11 24.49 -0.63 -7.26
C THR A 11 24.34 -2.01 -6.64
N SER A 12 25.31 -2.41 -5.82
CA SER A 12 25.24 -3.65 -5.07
C SER A 12 25.82 -3.43 -3.69
N TYR A 13 25.11 -3.92 -2.67
CA TYR A 13 25.57 -3.87 -1.30
C TYR A 13 25.47 -5.26 -0.70
N THR A 14 26.58 -5.75 -0.17
CA THR A 14 26.67 -7.05 0.49
C THR A 14 26.55 -6.84 1.98
N LEU A 15 25.49 -7.38 2.58
CA LEU A 15 25.33 -7.39 4.03
C LEU A 15 26.34 -8.35 4.66
N GLN A 16 26.99 -7.90 5.73
CA GLN A 16 28.01 -8.64 6.46
C GLN A 16 27.45 -9.10 7.82
N GLY A 17 27.93 -10.22 8.34
CA GLY A 17 27.53 -10.76 9.65
C GLY A 17 26.22 -11.56 9.66
N GLU A 18 25.73 -11.89 10.86
CA GLU A 18 24.56 -12.73 11.07
C GLU A 18 23.26 -12.08 10.56
N PRO A 19 22.39 -12.81 9.83
CA PRO A 19 21.15 -12.28 9.26
C PRO A 19 20.20 -11.60 10.26
N ASP A 20 20.17 -12.08 11.50
CA ASP A 20 19.30 -11.54 12.56
C ASP A 20 19.65 -10.10 12.98
N ASN A 21 20.85 -9.62 12.62
CA ASN A 21 21.32 -8.27 12.92
C ASN A 21 21.27 -7.31 11.72
N TRP A 22 20.71 -7.74 10.59
CA TRP A 22 20.62 -6.89 9.41
C TRP A 22 19.60 -5.76 9.61
N PRO A 23 19.87 -4.55 9.08
CA PRO A 23 18.94 -3.42 9.19
C PRO A 23 17.68 -3.65 8.37
N THR A 24 16.53 -3.22 8.89
CA THR A 24 15.21 -3.32 8.21
C THR A 24 15.16 -2.55 6.89
N ALA A 25 15.91 -1.44 6.81
CA ALA A 25 16.12 -0.69 5.58
C ALA A 25 17.59 -0.83 5.18
N VAL A 26 17.83 -1.52 4.06
CA VAL A 26 19.17 -1.72 3.52
C VAL A 26 19.50 -0.52 2.63
N PRO A 27 20.56 0.25 2.93
CA PRO A 27 20.95 1.35 2.07
C PRO A 27 21.38 0.82 0.69
N VAL A 28 21.11 1.61 -0.34
CA VAL A 28 21.67 1.39 -1.66
C VAL A 28 23.07 2.00 -1.62
N VAL A 29 24.11 1.18 -1.78
CA VAL A 29 25.49 1.65 -1.57
C VAL A 29 26.31 1.49 -2.84
N TYR A 30 27.06 2.56 -3.12
CA TYR A 30 27.98 2.89 -4.21
C TYR A 30 27.54 2.51 -5.65
N PRO A 31 27.65 3.45 -6.61
CA PRO A 31 27.52 3.10 -8.01
C PRO A 31 28.54 2.01 -8.41
N ALA A 32 28.13 1.12 -9.30
CA ALA A 32 29.03 0.25 -10.04
C ALA A 32 30.02 1.07 -10.86
N ASP A 33 31.15 0.45 -11.23
CA ASP A 33 32.19 1.13 -12.02
C ASP A 33 31.61 1.77 -13.28
N ASN A 34 32.06 3.00 -13.57
CA ASN A 34 31.61 3.81 -14.71
C ASN A 34 30.12 4.20 -14.70
N CYS A 35 29.45 4.09 -13.54
CA CYS A 35 28.12 4.66 -13.29
C CYS A 35 28.20 5.81 -12.28
N GLY A 36 27.30 6.77 -12.44
CA GLY A 36 27.05 7.82 -11.45
C GLY A 36 25.61 7.74 -10.97
N VAL A 37 25.39 7.96 -9.68
CA VAL A 37 24.04 8.12 -9.11
C VAL A 37 23.98 9.49 -8.46
N TYR A 38 22.99 10.29 -8.83
CA TYR A 38 22.88 11.68 -8.41
C TYR A 38 21.49 11.96 -7.86
N ILE A 39 21.44 12.88 -6.90
CA ILE A 39 20.19 13.42 -6.38
C ILE A 39 20.00 14.82 -6.97
N VAL A 40 18.86 15.04 -7.62
CA VAL A 40 18.52 16.32 -8.26
C VAL A 40 17.21 16.88 -7.73
N ASP A 41 17.06 18.21 -7.79
CA ASP A 41 15.80 18.89 -7.50
C ASP A 41 14.80 18.82 -8.66
N GLU A 42 13.65 19.49 -8.51
CA GLU A 42 12.62 19.60 -9.54
C GLU A 42 13.05 20.37 -10.80
N THR A 43 14.12 21.16 -10.73
CA THR A 43 14.70 21.91 -11.85
C THR A 43 15.86 21.19 -12.53
N ASN A 44 16.12 19.94 -12.14
CA ASN A 44 17.23 19.11 -12.59
C ASN A 44 18.62 19.66 -12.24
N GLN A 45 18.73 20.35 -11.09
CA GLN A 45 20.02 20.75 -10.51
C GLN A 45 20.45 19.76 -9.44
N LEU A 46 21.76 19.51 -9.37
CA LEU A 46 22.35 18.65 -8.34
C LEU A 46 22.08 19.22 -6.94
N LEU A 47 21.59 18.37 -6.05
CA LEU A 47 21.54 18.68 -4.62
C LEU A 47 22.91 18.41 -4.00
N ALA A 48 23.53 19.47 -3.48
CA ALA A 48 24.90 19.46 -2.96
C ALA A 48 25.01 18.95 -1.51
N ASP A 49 23.92 19.02 -0.74
CA ASP A 49 23.94 18.65 0.67
C ASP A 49 23.53 17.19 0.89
N GLN A 50 24.31 16.51 1.72
CA GLN A 50 23.91 15.23 2.30
C GLN A 50 22.60 15.46 3.08
N GLN A 51 21.65 14.52 2.95
CA GLN A 51 20.28 14.51 3.49
C GLN A 51 19.20 15.27 2.71
N GLN A 52 19.55 16.03 1.67
CA GLN A 52 18.51 16.62 0.81
C GLN A 52 17.81 15.54 -0.03
N ILE A 53 16.48 15.57 0.02
CA ILE A 53 15.62 14.62 -0.69
C ILE A 53 15.37 15.16 -2.10
N GLY A 54 15.66 14.33 -3.10
CA GLY A 54 15.44 14.67 -4.50
C GLY A 54 15.22 13.43 -5.36
N GLN A 55 15.16 13.65 -6.67
CA GLN A 55 15.03 12.59 -7.66
C GLN A 55 16.36 11.91 -7.90
N ILE A 56 16.33 10.59 -8.05
CA ILE A 56 17.52 9.79 -8.35
C ILE A 56 17.69 9.78 -9.87
N GLU A 57 18.82 10.29 -10.34
CA GLU A 57 19.26 10.16 -11.74
C GLU A 57 20.50 9.28 -11.82
N ILE A 58 20.60 8.51 -12.90
CA ILE A 58 21.73 7.61 -13.15
C ILE A 58 22.44 8.05 -14.42
N THR A 59 23.76 8.20 -14.38
CA THR A 59 24.61 8.42 -15.56
C THR A 59 25.57 7.25 -15.77
N GLY A 60 26.26 7.24 -16.91
CA GLY A 60 27.40 6.36 -17.15
C GLY A 60 27.27 5.53 -18.42
N MET A 61 28.19 4.57 -18.56
CA MET A 61 28.35 3.78 -19.78
C MET A 61 27.11 2.92 -20.12
N HIS A 62 26.26 2.64 -19.13
CA HIS A 62 25.06 1.82 -19.30
C HIS A 62 23.79 2.60 -19.62
N VAL A 63 23.89 3.92 -19.82
CA VAL A 63 22.74 4.80 -20.07
C VAL A 63 22.69 5.18 -21.54
N TRP A 64 21.65 4.72 -22.24
CA TRP A 64 21.33 5.15 -23.60
C TRP A 64 19.82 5.05 -23.84
N PRO A 65 19.23 5.89 -24.71
CA PRO A 65 17.82 5.80 -25.03
C PRO A 65 17.49 4.43 -25.63
N CYS A 66 16.61 3.68 -24.96
CA CYS A 66 16.37 2.27 -25.27
C CYS A 66 14.90 1.91 -25.51
N TYR A 67 13.97 2.87 -25.44
CA TYR A 67 12.56 2.59 -25.74
C TYR A 67 12.34 2.49 -27.25
N GLN A 68 12.08 1.27 -27.72
CA GLN A 68 11.84 0.99 -29.12
C GLN A 68 10.54 1.66 -29.61
N ASN A 69 10.61 2.36 -30.74
CA ASN A 69 9.49 3.06 -31.36
C ASN A 69 8.79 4.10 -30.46
N ASN A 70 9.47 4.61 -29.42
CA ASN A 70 8.90 5.61 -28.50
C ASN A 70 9.85 6.79 -28.25
N PRO A 71 10.03 7.69 -29.25
CA PRO A 71 10.94 8.83 -29.15
C PRO A 71 10.54 9.81 -28.04
N SER A 72 9.23 9.97 -27.79
CA SER A 72 8.74 10.85 -26.73
C SER A 72 9.16 10.37 -25.35
N ALA A 73 9.02 9.08 -25.05
CA ALA A 73 9.48 8.52 -23.77
C ALA A 73 11.00 8.59 -23.64
N ASN A 74 11.75 8.35 -24.73
CA ASN A 74 13.20 8.49 -24.73
C ASN A 74 13.63 9.92 -24.37
N GLN A 75 12.99 10.94 -24.95
CA GLN A 75 13.30 12.34 -24.65
C GLN A 75 12.91 12.74 -23.22
N GLN A 76 11.85 12.13 -22.67
CA GLN A 76 11.38 12.42 -21.30
C GLN A 76 12.21 11.75 -20.22
N LYS A 77 12.73 10.55 -20.49
CA LYS A 77 13.44 9.73 -19.49
C LYS A 77 14.95 9.80 -19.60
N PHE A 78 15.49 10.21 -20.75
CA PHE A 78 16.93 10.36 -20.95
C PHE A 78 17.26 11.83 -21.19
N CYS A 79 17.73 12.50 -20.13
CA CYS A 79 17.98 13.94 -20.07
C CYS A 79 19.47 14.24 -19.98
N GLN A 80 19.85 15.51 -20.17
CA GLN A 80 21.21 15.98 -19.93
C GLN A 80 21.31 16.50 -18.49
N LEU A 81 22.13 15.85 -17.68
CA LEU A 81 22.48 16.30 -16.33
C LEU A 81 23.78 17.10 -16.39
N SER A 82 23.78 18.30 -15.80
CA SER A 82 24.99 19.12 -15.72
C SER A 82 25.79 18.75 -14.47
N LEU A 83 27.00 18.23 -14.67
CA LEU A 83 27.93 17.85 -13.63
C LEU A 83 29.18 18.72 -13.81
N ASN A 84 29.45 19.63 -12.87
CA ASN A 84 30.62 20.52 -12.90
C ASN A 84 30.81 21.27 -14.24
N GLY A 85 29.70 21.70 -14.85
CA GLY A 85 29.71 22.43 -16.13
C GLY A 85 29.83 21.55 -17.39
N GLN A 86 29.90 20.22 -17.24
CA GLN A 86 29.79 19.28 -18.35
C GLN A 86 28.42 18.61 -18.36
N HIS A 87 27.86 18.39 -19.54
CA HIS A 87 26.61 17.65 -19.69
C HIS A 87 26.89 16.17 -19.89
N GLN A 88 26.24 15.33 -19.07
CA GLN A 88 26.23 13.88 -19.25
C GLN A 88 24.80 13.41 -19.49
N LEU A 89 24.66 12.36 -20.30
CA LEU A 89 23.38 11.70 -20.46
C LEU A 89 23.02 10.98 -19.15
N ALA A 90 21.81 11.26 -18.66
CA ALA A 90 21.26 10.70 -17.45
C ALA A 90 19.92 10.00 -17.74
N TYR A 91 19.64 8.93 -17.01
CA TYR A 91 18.33 8.27 -16.96
C TYR A 91 17.58 8.72 -15.70
N LEU A 92 16.39 9.25 -15.90
CA LEU A 92 15.46 9.65 -14.86
C LEU A 92 14.70 8.43 -14.34
N THR A 93 15.17 7.90 -13.21
CA THR A 93 14.65 6.65 -12.61
C THR A 93 13.18 6.74 -12.19
N GLY A 94 12.73 7.95 -11.84
CA GLY A 94 11.45 8.16 -11.16
C GLY A 94 11.49 7.77 -9.68
N ASP A 95 12.65 7.46 -9.12
CA ASP A 95 12.83 7.21 -7.69
C ASP A 95 13.19 8.51 -6.95
N ILE A 96 12.82 8.56 -5.68
CA ILE A 96 13.13 9.64 -4.73
C ILE A 96 14.05 9.07 -3.66
N GLY A 97 15.11 9.81 -3.35
CA GLY A 97 16.09 9.41 -2.35
C GLY A 97 16.91 10.58 -1.82
N HIS A 98 17.83 10.27 -0.92
CA HIS A 98 18.85 11.20 -0.42
C HIS A 98 20.13 10.44 -0.08
N TYR A 99 21.25 11.16 0.03
CA TYR A 99 22.48 10.62 0.61
C TYR A 99 22.49 10.82 2.12
N ASP A 100 22.88 9.82 2.90
CA ASP A 100 23.16 10.04 4.32
C ASP A 100 24.54 10.66 4.56
N ASN A 101 24.87 10.92 5.83
CA ASN A 101 26.15 11.52 6.25
C ASN A 101 27.37 10.63 5.93
N GLN A 102 27.14 9.37 5.56
CA GLN A 102 28.18 8.43 5.15
C GLN A 102 28.27 8.31 3.61
N GLY A 103 27.51 9.13 2.87
CA GLY A 103 27.46 9.11 1.42
C GLY A 103 26.71 7.90 0.85
N ARG A 104 25.87 7.23 1.65
CA ARG A 104 25.08 6.08 1.21
C ARG A 104 23.73 6.55 0.70
N LEU A 105 23.28 5.98 -0.42
CA LEU A 105 22.00 6.34 -1.03
C LEU A 105 20.85 5.65 -0.28
N ASN A 106 19.97 6.45 0.28
CA ASN A 106 18.71 6.00 0.87
C ASN A 106 17.59 6.20 -0.14
N TYR A 107 17.09 5.09 -0.69
CA TYR A 107 15.84 5.08 -1.44
C TYR A 107 14.67 5.31 -0.48
N LEU A 108 13.74 6.19 -0.86
CA LEU A 108 12.54 6.48 -0.10
C LEU A 108 11.29 5.92 -0.78
N GLU A 109 11.03 6.35 -2.01
CA GLU A 109 9.80 6.03 -2.74
C GLU A 109 9.95 6.27 -4.25
N ARG A 110 8.96 5.85 -5.04
CA ARG A 110 8.81 6.24 -6.45
C ARG A 110 8.03 7.54 -6.55
N ARG A 111 8.54 8.52 -7.29
CA ARG A 111 7.85 9.78 -7.66
C ARG A 111 6.48 9.50 -8.29
N ASP A 112 6.38 8.46 -9.09
CA ASP A 112 5.19 8.04 -9.83
C ASP A 112 4.48 6.83 -9.20
N TYR A 113 4.77 6.48 -7.94
CA TYR A 113 4.13 5.41 -7.16
C TYR A 113 3.79 4.15 -7.97
N GLN A 114 4.79 3.32 -8.24
CA GLN A 114 4.60 2.09 -8.97
C GLN A 114 4.25 0.92 -8.05
N VAL A 115 3.23 0.13 -8.42
CA VAL A 115 2.80 -1.06 -7.67
C VAL A 115 2.83 -2.30 -8.56
N LYS A 116 3.05 -3.47 -7.94
CA LYS A 116 2.85 -4.76 -8.59
C LYS A 116 1.57 -5.40 -8.07
N ILE A 117 0.58 -5.57 -8.93
CA ILE A 117 -0.70 -6.18 -8.57
C ILE A 117 -0.93 -7.38 -9.48
N ASN A 118 -1.10 -8.58 -8.91
CA ASN A 118 -1.32 -9.82 -9.66
C ASN A 118 -0.29 -10.07 -10.77
N GLY A 119 0.98 -9.73 -10.51
CA GLY A 119 2.07 -9.85 -11.49
C GLY A 119 2.15 -8.71 -12.51
N TYR A 120 1.20 -7.77 -12.52
CA TYR A 120 1.22 -6.60 -13.39
C TYR A 120 1.92 -5.41 -12.73
N ARG A 121 2.80 -4.76 -13.49
CA ARG A 121 3.45 -3.50 -13.11
C ARG A 121 2.53 -2.35 -13.51
N VAL A 122 2.09 -1.55 -12.52
CA VAL A 122 1.14 -0.45 -12.71
C VAL A 122 1.76 0.85 -12.23
N GLU A 123 1.77 1.87 -13.08
CA GLU A 123 2.27 3.22 -12.77
C GLU A 123 1.15 4.06 -12.15
N CYS A 124 0.93 3.98 -10.83
CA CYS A 124 -0.22 4.65 -10.20
C CYS A 124 -0.15 6.18 -10.32
N GLY A 125 1.06 6.75 -10.37
CA GLY A 125 1.27 8.19 -10.59
C GLY A 125 0.74 8.65 -11.95
N GLN A 126 0.90 7.84 -13.00
CA GLN A 126 0.33 8.15 -14.31
C GLN A 126 -1.21 8.12 -14.27
N LEU A 127 -1.79 7.11 -13.61
CA LEU A 127 -3.24 7.02 -13.43
C LEU A 127 -3.79 8.18 -12.58
N THR A 128 -3.05 8.56 -11.54
CA THR A 128 -3.35 9.72 -10.68
C THR A 128 -3.41 10.99 -11.51
N LEU A 129 -2.37 11.28 -12.29
CA LEU A 129 -2.28 12.47 -13.14
C LEU A 129 -3.43 12.55 -14.18
N LEU A 130 -3.76 11.42 -14.80
CA LEU A 130 -4.87 11.35 -15.76
C LEU A 130 -6.21 11.68 -15.11
N LEU A 131 -6.43 11.20 -13.88
CA LEU A 131 -7.65 11.47 -13.12
C LEU A 131 -7.70 12.92 -12.59
N GLU A 132 -6.58 13.48 -12.11
CA GLU A 132 -6.52 14.88 -11.62
C GLU A 132 -6.88 15.91 -12.69
N ARG A 133 -6.51 15.64 -13.95
CA ARG A 133 -6.86 16.49 -15.09
C ARG A 133 -8.36 16.51 -15.41
N CYS A 134 -9.16 15.70 -14.71
CA CYS A 134 -10.60 15.55 -14.92
C CYS A 134 -11.41 16.29 -13.83
N TYR A 135 -12.33 15.57 -13.19
CA TYR A 135 -13.38 16.05 -12.31
C TYR A 135 -12.94 16.23 -10.83
N PHE A 136 -11.68 15.94 -10.52
CA PHE A 136 -11.19 15.79 -9.15
C PHE A 136 -10.22 16.90 -8.76
N HIS A 137 -10.37 17.43 -7.55
CA HIS A 137 -9.47 18.42 -6.99
C HIS A 137 -8.13 17.80 -6.59
N SER A 138 -8.16 16.56 -6.08
CA SER A 138 -6.97 15.80 -5.73
C SER A 138 -7.27 14.30 -5.88
N VAL A 139 -6.26 13.53 -6.29
CA VAL A 139 -6.39 12.08 -6.50
C VAL A 139 -5.22 11.35 -5.85
N ALA A 140 -5.49 10.16 -5.34
CA ALA A 140 -4.45 9.21 -4.97
C ALA A 140 -4.80 7.82 -5.50
N VAL A 141 -3.98 7.28 -6.40
CA VAL A 141 -4.09 5.86 -6.80
C VAL A 141 -3.09 5.05 -5.99
N THR A 142 -3.54 3.93 -5.43
CA THR A 142 -2.72 3.01 -4.62
C THR A 142 -3.15 1.56 -4.79
N ASP A 143 -2.32 0.61 -4.38
CA ASP A 143 -2.78 -0.76 -4.16
C ASP A 143 -3.40 -0.91 -2.76
N GLN A 144 -4.44 -1.74 -2.67
CA GLN A 144 -4.99 -2.26 -1.40
C GLN A 144 -5.38 -3.71 -1.57
N GLN A 145 -4.76 -4.59 -0.79
CA GLN A 145 -5.07 -6.02 -0.79
C GLN A 145 -5.08 -6.59 -2.23
N GLU A 146 -4.02 -6.28 -2.99
CA GLU A 146 -3.85 -6.71 -4.39
C GLU A 146 -4.97 -6.21 -5.35
N LYS A 147 -5.58 -5.06 -5.03
CA LYS A 147 -6.51 -4.33 -5.91
C LYS A 147 -6.05 -2.90 -6.10
N LEU A 148 -6.29 -2.35 -7.28
CA LEU A 148 -6.01 -0.94 -7.54
C LEU A 148 -7.16 -0.10 -7.00
N VAL A 149 -6.88 0.93 -6.21
CA VAL A 149 -7.89 1.81 -5.62
C VAL A 149 -7.51 3.27 -5.88
N ALA A 150 -8.45 4.03 -6.44
CA ALA A 150 -8.38 5.48 -6.57
C ALA A 150 -9.21 6.16 -5.50
N TYR A 151 -8.55 6.98 -4.68
CA TYR A 151 -9.20 7.93 -3.78
C TYR A 151 -9.33 9.27 -4.47
N LEU A 152 -10.55 9.81 -4.49
CA LEU A 152 -10.96 10.90 -5.35
C LEU A 152 -11.61 12.00 -4.51
N ARG A 153 -11.08 13.21 -4.54
CA ARG A 153 -11.75 14.39 -3.99
C ARG A 153 -12.41 15.16 -5.11
N LEU A 154 -13.73 15.34 -5.09
CA LEU A 154 -14.46 16.05 -6.14
C LEU A 154 -14.07 17.54 -6.18
N LYS A 155 -14.07 18.16 -7.37
CA LYS A 155 -13.94 19.62 -7.50
C LYS A 155 -15.19 20.36 -7.01
N SER A 156 -16.36 19.76 -7.18
CA SER A 156 -17.66 20.29 -6.77
C SER A 156 -18.62 19.15 -6.42
N ALA A 157 -19.57 19.40 -5.52
CA ALA A 157 -20.66 18.46 -5.20
C ALA A 157 -21.58 18.16 -6.40
N ASP A 158 -21.61 19.07 -7.39
CA ASP A 158 -22.38 18.90 -8.63
C ASP A 158 -21.63 18.10 -9.69
N THR A 159 -20.43 17.60 -9.38
CA THR A 159 -19.71 16.71 -10.27
C THR A 159 -20.55 15.46 -10.56
N ARG A 160 -20.72 15.16 -11.84
CA ARG A 160 -21.41 13.98 -12.36
C ARG A 160 -20.41 13.20 -13.20
N VAL A 161 -20.03 12.02 -12.70
CA VAL A 161 -19.08 11.12 -13.33
C VAL A 161 -19.40 9.68 -12.91
N SER A 162 -19.29 8.74 -13.83
CA SER A 162 -19.54 7.31 -13.60
C SER A 162 -18.26 6.48 -13.58
N THR A 163 -18.30 5.31 -12.95
CA THR A 163 -17.19 4.36 -12.98
C THR A 163 -16.84 3.94 -14.41
N THR A 164 -17.86 3.71 -15.25
CA THR A 164 -17.70 3.31 -16.66
C THR A 164 -16.88 4.33 -17.45
N GLU A 165 -17.16 5.62 -17.27
CA GLU A 165 -16.45 6.70 -17.95
C GLU A 165 -14.97 6.74 -17.54
N LEU A 166 -14.67 6.63 -16.23
CA LEU A 166 -13.29 6.64 -15.75
C LEU A 166 -12.50 5.43 -16.26
N TYR A 167 -13.12 4.24 -16.27
CA TYR A 167 -12.48 3.05 -16.83
C TYR A 167 -12.16 3.19 -18.31
N GLN A 168 -13.08 3.71 -19.13
CA GLN A 168 -12.84 3.92 -20.56
C GLN A 168 -11.64 4.85 -20.80
N ARG A 169 -11.48 5.90 -19.99
CA ARG A 169 -10.33 6.82 -20.09
C ARG A 169 -9.01 6.15 -19.69
N LEU A 170 -9.03 5.28 -18.68
CA LEU A 170 -7.82 4.64 -18.17
C LEU A 170 -7.46 3.35 -18.91
N GLN A 171 -8.34 2.82 -19.77
CA GLN A 171 -8.19 1.50 -20.40
C GLN A 171 -6.86 1.31 -21.15
N GLN A 172 -6.33 2.36 -21.79
CA GLN A 172 -5.05 2.31 -22.51
C GLN A 172 -3.82 2.24 -21.58
N TRP A 173 -4.00 2.59 -20.32
CA TRP A 173 -2.96 2.65 -19.29
C TRP A 173 -3.06 1.51 -18.26
N LEU A 174 -4.16 0.76 -18.30
CA LEU A 174 -4.35 -0.43 -17.50
C LEU A 174 -3.87 -1.66 -18.28
N PRO A 175 -3.24 -2.65 -17.61
CA PRO A 175 -2.91 -3.92 -18.24
C PRO A 175 -4.16 -4.61 -18.81
N ALA A 176 -4.02 -5.24 -19.98
CA ALA A 176 -5.15 -5.84 -20.68
C ALA A 176 -5.90 -6.88 -19.83
N GLY A 177 -7.20 -6.62 -19.59
CA GLY A 177 -8.22 -7.62 -19.30
C GLY A 177 -8.51 -7.98 -17.84
N SER A 178 -7.59 -7.78 -16.89
CA SER A 178 -7.73 -8.43 -15.56
C SER A 178 -7.64 -7.51 -14.34
N LEU A 179 -7.10 -6.30 -14.49
CA LEU A 179 -6.91 -5.41 -13.33
C LEU A 179 -8.18 -4.57 -13.08
N LYS A 180 -8.90 -4.88 -12.00
CA LYS A 180 -10.03 -4.07 -11.53
C LYS A 180 -9.52 -2.92 -10.66
N MET A 181 -9.98 -1.72 -10.99
CA MET A 181 -9.79 -0.47 -10.27
C MET A 181 -11.07 -0.06 -9.52
N GLU A 182 -10.96 0.17 -8.22
CA GLU A 182 -12.05 0.69 -7.40
C GLU A 182 -11.93 2.21 -7.27
N PHE A 183 -13.04 2.94 -7.41
CA PHE A 183 -13.07 4.39 -7.25
C PHE A 183 -13.81 4.74 -5.97
N ARG A 184 -13.15 5.50 -5.10
CA ARG A 184 -13.62 5.89 -3.77
C ARG A 184 -13.60 7.40 -3.65
N VAL A 185 -14.77 8.01 -3.55
CA VAL A 185 -14.90 9.44 -3.29
C VAL A 185 -14.65 9.70 -1.81
N VAL A 186 -13.81 10.67 -1.49
CA VAL A 186 -13.49 11.09 -0.11
C VAL A 186 -13.59 12.60 0.04
N ASP A 187 -13.85 13.05 1.26
CA ASP A 187 -13.93 14.47 1.58
C ASP A 187 -12.54 15.14 1.53
N ALA A 188 -11.52 14.41 2.00
CA ALA A 188 -10.13 14.81 1.99
C ALA A 188 -9.20 13.59 1.84
N LEU A 189 -8.09 13.78 1.13
CA LEU A 189 -7.01 12.78 1.12
C LEU A 189 -6.21 12.89 2.42
N SER A 190 -5.77 11.74 2.93
CA SER A 190 -4.83 11.70 4.05
C SER A 190 -3.47 12.25 3.59
N THR A 191 -2.88 13.13 4.38
CA THR A 191 -1.58 13.74 4.11
C THR A 191 -0.67 13.68 5.33
N THR A 192 0.64 13.63 5.09
CA THR A 192 1.68 13.80 6.11
C THR A 192 1.75 15.26 6.56
N PRO A 193 2.42 15.56 7.69
CA PRO A 193 2.65 16.95 8.12
C PRO A 193 3.38 17.82 7.09
N SER A 194 4.14 17.21 6.17
CA SER A 194 4.82 17.90 5.08
C SER A 194 3.90 18.16 3.87
N GLY A 195 2.61 17.84 3.95
CA GLY A 195 1.63 18.01 2.87
C GLY A 195 1.70 16.96 1.76
N LYS A 196 2.49 15.88 1.93
CA LYS A 196 2.53 14.75 0.98
C LYS A 196 1.37 13.80 1.25
N ILE A 197 0.94 13.01 0.26
CA ILE A 197 -0.13 12.01 0.46
C ILE A 197 0.36 10.91 1.42
N ASP A 198 -0.38 10.68 2.51
CA ASP A 198 -0.18 9.54 3.40
C ASP A 198 -1.01 8.36 2.91
N ARG A 199 -0.36 7.47 2.15
CA ARG A 199 -1.00 6.31 1.54
C ARG A 199 -1.42 5.24 2.55
N THR A 200 -0.75 5.17 3.69
CA THR A 200 -1.15 4.26 4.77
C THR A 200 -2.44 4.72 5.42
N GLY A 201 -2.59 6.04 5.61
CA GLY A 201 -3.81 6.66 6.12
C GLY A 201 -5.01 6.56 5.18
N LEU A 202 -4.80 6.41 3.86
CA LEU A 202 -5.90 6.31 2.88
C LEU A 202 -6.83 5.11 3.14
N ALA A 203 -6.30 3.99 3.64
CA ALA A 203 -7.10 2.78 3.89
C ALA A 203 -8.13 2.93 5.01
N GLY A 204 -7.92 3.88 5.93
CA GLY A 204 -8.84 4.17 7.02
C GLY A 204 -9.89 5.24 6.69
N LEU A 205 -9.84 5.83 5.49
CA LEU A 205 -10.77 6.91 5.14
C LEU A 205 -12.19 6.38 4.93
N LEU A 206 -13.16 7.14 5.43
CA LEU A 206 -14.55 7.00 5.00
C LEU A 206 -14.66 7.43 3.54
N TRP A 207 -15.40 6.66 2.75
CA TRP A 207 -15.54 6.90 1.32
C TRP A 207 -16.95 6.59 0.81
N TYR A 208 -17.25 7.16 -0.35
CA TYR A 208 -18.52 7.06 -1.05
C TYR A 208 -18.31 6.59 -2.50
N PRO A 209 -19.29 5.91 -3.12
CA PRO A 209 -19.23 5.62 -4.56
C PRO A 209 -19.34 6.91 -5.40
N LEU A 210 -19.08 6.81 -6.70
CA LEU A 210 -19.20 7.94 -7.61
C LEU A 210 -20.68 8.40 -7.75
N PRO A 211 -20.94 9.71 -7.95
CA PRO A 211 -22.29 10.27 -7.92
C PRO A 211 -23.27 9.70 -8.96
N ASP A 212 -22.78 9.28 -10.14
CA ASP A 212 -23.63 8.76 -11.22
C ASP A 212 -23.80 7.24 -11.22
N ASP A 213 -23.13 6.54 -10.31
CA ASP A 213 -23.29 5.09 -10.14
C ASP A 213 -24.56 4.80 -9.29
N ASN A 214 -25.74 5.20 -9.77
CA ASN A 214 -27.08 4.95 -9.19
C ASN A 214 -27.22 5.13 -7.65
N LEU A 215 -27.89 6.23 -7.26
CA LEU A 215 -28.21 6.73 -5.90
C LEU A 215 -29.04 5.79 -4.98
N SER A 216 -28.61 4.55 -4.76
CA SER A 216 -29.17 3.65 -3.73
C SER A 216 -28.11 2.97 -2.86
N ALA A 217 -26.85 3.42 -2.92
CA ALA A 217 -25.79 2.92 -2.05
C ALA A 217 -25.81 3.65 -0.69
N LYS A 218 -26.46 3.03 0.30
CA LYS A 218 -26.10 3.22 1.73
C LYS A 218 -24.59 2.95 1.90
N PRO A 219 -23.92 3.50 2.93
CA PRO A 219 -22.50 3.22 3.20
C PRO A 219 -22.25 1.71 3.13
N VAL A 220 -21.44 1.28 2.16
CA VAL A 220 -21.15 -0.13 1.96
C VAL A 220 -19.92 -0.49 2.77
N ILE A 221 -20.16 -1.05 3.96
CA ILE A 221 -19.24 -2.02 4.55
C ILE A 221 -19.83 -3.40 4.20
N LYS A 222 -19.41 -4.00 3.08
CA LYS A 222 -19.77 -5.40 2.75
C LYS A 222 -18.59 -6.32 3.05
N ARG A 223 -18.67 -7.01 4.19
CA ARG A 223 -18.06 -8.33 4.37
C ARG A 223 -19.17 -9.37 4.22
N GLN A 224 -19.12 -10.17 3.15
CA GLN A 224 -19.84 -11.43 3.10
C GLN A 224 -18.83 -12.55 3.32
N ALA A 225 -19.15 -13.45 4.23
CA ALA A 225 -18.64 -14.80 4.21
C ALA A 225 -19.68 -15.75 4.75
N THR A 226 -20.24 -16.55 3.84
CA THR A 226 -20.75 -17.88 4.13
C THR A 226 -19.71 -18.69 4.89
N ASN A 227 -19.99 -19.11 6.14
CA ASN A 227 -19.59 -20.43 6.62
C ASN A 227 -20.51 -20.94 7.73
N GLN A 228 -20.88 -22.22 7.60
CA GLN A 228 -21.97 -22.94 8.28
C GLN A 228 -21.66 -23.40 9.72
N ARG A 229 -20.85 -22.66 10.48
CA ARG A 229 -20.53 -23.03 11.88
C ARG A 229 -21.20 -22.08 12.86
N SER A 230 -21.80 -22.64 13.92
CA SER A 230 -22.43 -21.86 14.97
C SER A 230 -21.38 -21.11 15.81
N VAL A 231 -21.81 -20.09 16.56
CA VAL A 231 -20.95 -19.40 17.54
C VAL A 231 -20.31 -20.41 18.51
N ALA A 232 -21.06 -21.42 18.95
CA ALA A 232 -20.57 -22.45 19.86
C ALA A 232 -19.45 -23.31 19.27
N ASP A 233 -19.54 -23.66 17.99
CA ASP A 233 -18.51 -24.43 17.29
C ASP A 233 -17.22 -23.64 17.12
N TRP A 234 -17.34 -22.34 16.81
CA TRP A 234 -16.20 -21.43 16.74
C TRP A 234 -15.54 -21.22 18.09
N HIS A 235 -16.35 -21.04 19.14
CA HIS A 235 -15.88 -20.88 20.50
C HIS A 235 -15.11 -22.11 20.99
N TYR A 236 -15.64 -23.31 20.73
CA TYR A 236 -14.98 -24.56 21.08
C TYR A 236 -13.63 -24.71 20.36
N LEU A 237 -13.58 -24.44 19.05
CA LEU A 237 -12.36 -24.55 18.26
C LEU A 237 -11.29 -23.54 18.69
N LEU A 238 -11.68 -22.29 18.94
CA LEU A 238 -10.79 -21.25 19.43
C LEU A 238 -10.19 -21.62 20.80
N SER A 239 -11.02 -22.10 21.72
CA SER A 239 -10.58 -22.57 23.03
C SER A 239 -9.54 -23.69 22.88
N GLN A 240 -9.80 -24.70 22.05
CA GLN A 240 -8.84 -25.80 21.78
C GLN A 240 -7.52 -25.30 21.17
N LEU A 241 -7.57 -24.37 20.22
CA LEU A 241 -6.36 -23.82 19.60
C LEU A 241 -5.52 -23.02 20.59
N ILE A 242 -6.17 -22.24 21.45
CA ILE A 242 -5.53 -21.42 22.49
C ILE A 242 -4.91 -22.35 23.53
N GLU A 243 -5.65 -23.33 24.08
CA GLU A 243 -5.13 -24.29 25.05
C GLU A 243 -3.93 -25.09 24.52
N LYS A 244 -4.01 -25.61 23.29
CA LYS A 244 -2.93 -26.38 22.64
C LYS A 244 -1.67 -25.55 22.37
N LYS A 245 -1.80 -24.23 22.14
CA LYS A 245 -0.67 -23.36 21.75
C LYS A 245 -0.12 -22.52 22.90
N LEU A 246 -0.88 -22.31 23.96
CA LEU A 246 -0.49 -21.52 25.13
C LEU A 246 -0.25 -22.36 26.40
N GLY A 247 -0.69 -23.63 26.43
CA GLY A 247 -0.39 -24.54 27.54
C GLY A 247 -1.15 -24.26 28.85
N GLY A 248 -2.19 -23.44 28.82
CA GLY A 248 -3.08 -23.15 29.95
C GLY A 248 -4.54 -23.45 29.61
N LYS A 249 -5.35 -23.82 30.60
CA LYS A 249 -6.80 -24.03 30.45
C LYS A 249 -7.52 -22.69 30.27
N THR A 250 -8.39 -22.57 29.28
CA THR A 250 -9.24 -21.39 29.10
C THR A 250 -10.50 -21.57 29.94
N ASN A 251 -10.61 -20.86 31.07
CA ASN A 251 -11.71 -21.06 32.03
C ASN A 251 -12.88 -20.05 31.85
N SER A 252 -12.83 -19.16 30.85
CA SER A 252 -13.82 -18.08 30.67
C SER A 252 -13.84 -17.56 29.23
N GLY A 253 -15.03 -17.40 28.63
CA GLY A 253 -15.22 -16.85 27.28
C GLY A 253 -14.75 -15.41 27.09
N GLN A 254 -14.70 -14.64 28.18
CA GLN A 254 -14.16 -13.28 28.21
C GLN A 254 -12.62 -13.22 28.24
N THR A 255 -11.95 -14.38 28.11
CA THR A 255 -10.50 -14.43 28.05
C THR A 255 -10.01 -13.59 26.88
N LYS A 256 -9.31 -12.50 27.21
CA LYS A 256 -8.64 -11.69 26.20
C LYS A 256 -7.50 -12.50 25.61
N ILE A 257 -7.59 -12.77 24.31
CA ILE A 257 -6.64 -13.54 23.50
C ILE A 257 -5.21 -12.99 23.69
N PHE A 258 -5.06 -11.67 23.81
CA PHE A 258 -3.77 -11.00 24.00
C PHE A 258 -3.26 -10.94 25.44
N ALA A 259 -4.14 -11.07 26.43
CA ALA A 259 -3.74 -10.98 27.85
C ALA A 259 -2.92 -12.20 28.31
N MET A 260 -2.85 -13.25 27.50
CA MET A 260 -2.17 -14.52 27.81
C MET A 260 -0.77 -14.67 27.18
N GLY A 261 -0.16 -13.59 26.66
CA GLY A 261 1.23 -13.64 26.15
C GLY A 261 1.37 -14.28 24.76
N LEU A 262 0.37 -14.10 23.89
CA LEU A 262 0.49 -14.47 22.47
C LEU A 262 1.47 -13.56 21.74
N THR A 263 2.53 -14.15 21.19
CA THR A 263 3.45 -13.45 20.27
C THR A 263 2.86 -13.41 18.86
N SER A 264 3.34 -12.48 18.02
CA SER A 264 2.90 -12.30 16.63
C SER A 264 2.94 -13.59 15.80
N LEU A 265 3.93 -14.47 16.04
CA LEU A 265 4.05 -15.76 15.35
C LEU A 265 2.98 -16.78 15.77
N ARG A 266 2.50 -16.73 17.02
CA ARG A 266 1.42 -17.60 17.50
C ARG A 266 0.07 -17.15 16.96
N LEU A 267 -0.14 -15.84 16.82
CA LEU A 267 -1.33 -15.26 16.20
C LEU A 267 -1.47 -15.66 14.72
N ILE A 268 -0.37 -15.62 13.96
CA ILE A 268 -0.35 -16.10 12.56
C ILE A 268 -0.73 -17.58 12.48
N LYS A 269 -0.27 -18.42 13.42
CA LYS A 269 -0.63 -19.85 13.44
C LYS A 269 -2.11 -20.09 13.78
N ILE A 270 -2.67 -19.30 14.70
CA ILE A 270 -4.11 -19.34 15.02
C ILE A 270 -4.93 -18.88 13.80
N HIS A 271 -4.50 -17.80 13.15
CA HIS A 271 -5.12 -17.27 11.94
C HIS A 271 -5.20 -18.32 10.82
N VAL A 272 -4.08 -18.98 10.53
CA VAL A 272 -4.03 -20.04 9.50
C VAL A 272 -4.93 -21.23 9.88
N ALA A 273 -4.94 -21.64 11.15
CA ALA A 273 -5.79 -22.74 11.60
C ALA A 273 -7.30 -22.41 11.49
N LEU A 274 -7.68 -21.16 11.75
CA LEU A 274 -9.06 -20.69 11.58
C LEU A 274 -9.45 -20.64 10.09
N ILE A 275 -8.58 -20.12 9.22
CA ILE A 275 -8.81 -20.14 7.77
C ILE A 275 -9.02 -21.58 7.28
N GLN A 276 -8.17 -22.53 7.70
CA GLN A 276 -8.30 -23.96 7.38
C GLN A 276 -9.59 -24.58 7.92
N ALA A 277 -10.09 -24.08 9.06
CA ALA A 277 -11.35 -24.51 9.67
C ALA A 277 -12.60 -23.90 9.01
N GLY A 278 -12.44 -23.08 7.97
CA GLY A 278 -13.56 -22.41 7.29
C GLY A 278 -13.77 -20.97 7.74
N ALA A 279 -12.75 -20.25 8.19
CA ALA A 279 -12.81 -18.80 8.37
C ALA A 279 -12.14 -18.09 7.19
N SER A 280 -12.55 -18.41 5.95
CA SER A 280 -11.87 -18.02 4.72
C SER A 280 -11.75 -16.51 4.48
N THR A 281 -12.53 -15.69 5.19
CA THR A 281 -12.50 -14.22 5.10
C THR A 281 -11.96 -13.53 6.33
N LEU A 282 -11.55 -14.29 7.35
CA LEU A 282 -10.87 -13.75 8.51
C LEU A 282 -9.58 -13.09 8.04
N LYS A 283 -9.33 -11.84 8.47
CA LYS A 283 -8.05 -11.13 8.29
C LYS A 283 -7.28 -11.17 9.60
N LEU A 284 -5.96 -11.03 9.53
CA LEU A 284 -5.12 -11.02 10.74
C LEU A 284 -5.52 -9.88 11.70
N ASN A 285 -5.94 -8.73 11.17
CA ASN A 285 -6.41 -7.58 11.96
C ASN A 285 -7.67 -7.88 12.78
N ASP A 286 -8.54 -8.76 12.28
CA ASP A 286 -9.79 -9.12 12.97
C ASP A 286 -9.51 -9.86 14.29
N LEU A 287 -8.36 -10.54 14.40
CA LEU A 287 -7.92 -11.15 15.66
C LEU A 287 -7.57 -10.10 16.72
N PHE A 288 -7.16 -8.89 16.30
CA PHE A 288 -6.84 -7.78 17.20
C PHE A 288 -8.07 -6.95 17.56
N GLU A 289 -9.00 -6.80 16.62
CA GLU A 289 -10.27 -6.09 16.82
C GLU A 289 -11.24 -6.87 17.73
N HIS A 290 -11.25 -8.20 17.62
CA HIS A 290 -12.07 -9.08 18.46
C HIS A 290 -11.19 -9.75 19.51
N ALA A 291 -10.90 -9.00 20.57
CA ALA A 291 -9.85 -9.32 21.52
C ALA A 291 -10.20 -10.49 22.46
N SER A 292 -11.45 -10.96 22.50
CA SER A 292 -11.89 -12.12 23.30
C SER A 292 -12.36 -13.30 22.44
N ILE A 293 -12.38 -14.50 23.04
CA ILE A 293 -12.87 -15.72 22.39
C ILE A 293 -14.34 -15.55 21.97
N ASP A 294 -15.16 -14.94 22.84
CA ASP A 294 -16.58 -14.70 22.54
C ASP A 294 -16.78 -13.75 21.36
N GLU A 295 -16.13 -12.58 21.38
CA GLU A 295 -16.24 -11.59 20.30
C GLU A 295 -15.79 -12.17 18.94
N LEU A 296 -14.69 -12.92 18.95
CA LEU A 296 -14.16 -13.52 17.73
C LEU A 296 -15.04 -14.66 17.23
N SER A 297 -15.65 -15.44 18.13
CA SER A 297 -16.58 -16.52 17.76
C SER A 297 -17.86 -15.97 17.13
N SER A 298 -18.42 -14.90 17.71
CA SER A 298 -19.59 -14.20 17.16
C SER A 298 -19.26 -13.57 15.81
N PHE A 299 -18.10 -12.94 15.68
CA PHE A 299 -17.62 -12.38 14.42
C PHE A 299 -17.49 -13.46 13.34
N LEU A 300 -16.91 -14.62 13.66
CA LEU A 300 -16.72 -15.73 12.74
C LEU A 300 -18.03 -16.43 12.33
N ALA A 301 -19.04 -16.43 13.20
CA ALA A 301 -20.37 -16.94 12.91
C ALA A 301 -21.24 -15.95 12.11
N GLY A 302 -20.80 -14.69 11.98
CA GLY A 302 -21.56 -13.64 11.30
C GLY A 302 -22.70 -13.05 12.15
N GLU A 303 -22.70 -13.26 13.47
CA GLU A 303 -23.66 -12.64 14.38
C GLU A 303 -23.14 -11.27 14.85
N SER A 304 -23.84 -10.21 14.48
CA SER A 304 -23.63 -8.89 15.08
C SER A 304 -24.09 -8.92 16.54
N MET A 305 -23.16 -8.77 17.48
CA MET A 305 -23.49 -8.61 18.90
C MET A 305 -24.44 -7.43 19.10
N SER A 306 -25.60 -7.69 19.71
CA SER A 306 -26.41 -6.61 20.28
C SER A 306 -25.69 -6.09 21.54
N PRO A 307 -25.60 -4.77 21.76
CA PRO A 307 -25.08 -4.26 23.02
C PRO A 307 -25.97 -4.73 24.18
N PRO A 308 -25.39 -4.89 25.39
CA PRO A 308 -26.15 -5.40 26.54
C PRO A 308 -27.35 -4.49 26.78
N SER A 309 -28.54 -5.11 26.84
CA SER A 309 -29.77 -4.45 27.27
C SER A 309 -29.50 -3.83 28.64
N ILE A 310 -29.48 -2.50 28.70
CA ILE A 310 -29.59 -1.79 29.96
C ILE A 310 -31.00 -2.13 30.46
N ALA A 311 -31.05 -2.96 31.49
CA ALA A 311 -32.29 -3.24 32.20
C ALA A 311 -32.87 -1.91 32.68
N SER A 312 -33.99 -1.51 32.10
CA SER A 312 -34.86 -0.50 32.69
C SER A 312 -35.41 -1.09 33.97
N THR A 313 -34.75 -0.79 35.08
CA THR A 313 -35.25 -1.08 36.42
C THR A 313 -36.63 -0.45 36.55
N VAL A 314 -37.60 -1.30 36.83
CA VAL A 314 -38.93 -0.99 37.32
C VAL A 314 -38.81 -0.05 38.52
N THR A 315 -39.53 1.07 38.49
CA THR A 315 -40.08 1.67 39.71
C THR A 315 -41.50 2.15 39.40
N GLU A 316 -42.37 1.68 40.28
CA GLU A 316 -43.82 1.87 40.46
C GLU A 316 -44.45 3.17 39.98
#